data_AF-A0A259HAW6-F1
#
_entry.id   AF-A0A259HAW6-F1
#
_cell.length_a   1.000
_cell.length_b   1.000
_cell.length_c   1.000
_cell.angle_alpha   90.00
_cell.angle_beta   90.00
_cell.angle_gamma   90.00
#
_symmetry.space_group_name_H-M   'P 1'
#
loop_
_entity.id
_entity.type
_entity.pdbx_description
1 polymer ?
#
loop_
_entity_poly.entity_id
_entity_poly.type
_entity_poly.pdbx_seq_one_letter_code
_entity_poly.pdbx_strand_id
1 'polypeptide(L)' 'MSSTCFISQEATQAILLRVTNVCAECYDDMLEGDIIHYDVQNFRYVCKKCQESLCARMNENCEMVEEENPSLFC' A
#
# COMPACT_ATOMS: atom_id res chain seq x y z
N MET A 1 7.78 -10.91 -6.55
CA MET A 1 6.77 -9.84 -6.50
C MET A 1 6.55 -9.48 -5.04
N SER A 2 7.25 -8.46 -4.55
CA SER A 2 7.08 -7.90 -3.20
C SER A 2 6.56 -6.50 -3.42
N SER A 3 5.32 -6.22 -3.01
CA SER A 3 4.74 -4.88 -3.05
C SER A 3 5.41 -4.03 -1.96
N THR A 4 6.64 -3.58 -2.23
CA THR A 4 7.54 -2.82 -1.36
C THR A 4 7.07 -1.39 -1.02
N CYS A 5 5.82 -1.04 -1.34
CA CYS A 5 5.31 0.32 -1.20
C CYS A 5 4.68 0.60 0.18
N PHE A 6 4.47 -0.44 0.99
CA PHE A 6 3.86 -0.31 2.31
C PHE A 6 4.70 -0.96 3.39
N ILE A 7 4.89 -0.25 4.50
CA ILE A 7 5.52 -0.78 5.72
C ILE A 7 4.43 -0.95 6.78
N SER A 8 4.19 -2.19 7.19
CA SER A 8 3.18 -2.51 8.20
C SER A 8 3.75 -2.34 9.61
N GLN A 9 2.97 -1.76 10.50
CA GLN A 9 3.31 -1.62 11.91
C GLN A 9 2.04 -1.53 12.77
N GLU A 10 2.19 -1.83 14.05
CA GLU A 10 1.13 -1.59 15.03
C GLU A 10 1.02 -0.09 15.33
N ALA A 11 -0.21 0.41 15.38
CA ALA A 11 -0.52 1.77 15.78
C ALA A 11 -0.29 1.93 17.28
N THR A 12 0.80 2.61 17.63
CA THR A 12 1.08 3.02 19.00
C THR A 12 0.44 4.37 19.30
N GLN A 13 0.13 4.64 20.56
CA GLN A 13 -0.35 5.96 20.98
C GLN A 13 0.54 7.13 20.50
N ALA A 14 1.86 6.91 20.44
CA ALA A 14 2.81 7.92 19.97
C ALA A 14 2.58 8.28 18.50
N ILE A 15 2.22 7.32 17.64
CA ILE A 15 1.91 7.57 16.23
C ILE A 15 0.59 8.31 16.11
N LEU A 16 -0.44 7.85 16.82
CA LEU A 16 -1.78 8.43 16.74
C LEU A 16 -1.81 9.90 17.19
N LEU A 17 -1.05 10.24 18.24
CA LEU A 17 -1.00 11.61 18.77
C LEU A 17 -0.05 12.54 18.04
N ARG A 18 1.05 12.02 17.44
CA ARG A 18 2.11 12.86 16.86
C ARG A 18 2.11 12.89 15.34
N VAL A 19 1.45 11.93 14.70
CA VAL A 19 1.46 11.77 13.25
C VAL A 19 0.06 11.87 12.69
N THR A 20 -0.80 10.90 12.99
CA THR A 20 -2.20 10.90 12.55
C THR A 20 -3.00 9.84 13.30
N ASN A 21 -4.25 10.16 13.64
CA ASN A 21 -5.23 9.23 14.18
C ASN A 21 -6.31 8.83 13.16
N VAL A 22 -6.16 9.21 11.89
CA VAL A 22 -7.10 8.86 10.81
C VAL A 22 -6.37 8.35 9.57
N CYS A 23 -7.01 7.46 8.83
CA CYS A 23 -6.53 6.94 7.55
C CYS A 23 -6.48 8.07 6.52
N ALA A 24 -5.36 8.25 5.83
CA ALA A 24 -5.19 9.31 4.84
C ALA A 24 -5.95 9.09 3.52
N GLU A 25 -6.60 7.93 3.34
CA GLU A 25 -7.36 7.60 2.13
C GLU A 25 -8.88 7.64 2.37
N CYS A 26 -9.37 7.02 3.45
CA CYS A 26 -10.81 6.96 3.75
C CYS A 26 -11.26 7.87 4.90
N TYR A 27 -10.32 8.48 5.64
CA TYR A 27 -10.58 9.30 6.84
C TYR A 27 -11.24 8.55 8.01
N ASP A 28 -11.30 7.22 7.97
CA ASP A 28 -11.71 6.43 9.14
C ASP A 28 -10.67 6.53 10.26
N ASP A 29 -11.14 6.47 11.51
CA ASP A 29 -10.28 6.49 12.69
C ASP A 29 -9.35 5.27 12.72
N MET A 30 -8.10 5.50 13.15
CA MET A 30 -7.13 4.47 13.48
C MET A 30 -6.97 4.40 14.99
N LEU A 31 -7.10 3.21 15.56
CA LEU A 31 -7.06 2.98 16.99
C LEU A 31 -5.73 2.37 17.41
N GLU A 32 -5.40 2.51 18.69
CA GLU A 32 -4.20 1.90 19.24
C GLU A 32 -4.31 0.37 19.17
N GLY A 33 -3.24 -0.28 18.72
CA GLY A 33 -3.22 -1.72 18.45
C GLY A 33 -3.63 -2.13 17.03
N ASP A 34 -4.17 -1.21 16.22
CA ASP A 34 -4.48 -1.52 14.82
C ASP A 34 -3.20 -1.76 14.00
N ILE A 35 -3.27 -2.65 13.02
CA ILE A 35 -2.21 -2.75 12.01
C ILE A 35 -2.44 -1.67 10.96
N ILE A 36 -1.55 -0.68 10.93
CA ILE A 36 -1.53 0.43 9.98
C ILE A 36 -0.38 0.26 9.00
N HIS A 37 -0.52 0.86 7.83
CA HIS A 37 0.45 0.72 6.74
C HIS A 37 0.96 2.09 6.32
N TYR A 38 2.27 2.28 6.42
CA TYR A 38 2.93 3.47 5.91
C TYR A 38 3.20 3.33 4.41
N ASP A 39 2.52 4.15 3.62
CA ASP A 39 2.73 4.31 2.19
C ASP A 39 4.02 5.11 1.97
N VAL A 40 5.09 4.44 1.55
CA VAL A 40 6.40 5.09 1.35
C VAL A 40 6.43 5.98 0.11
N GLN A 41 5.47 5.83 -0.81
CA GLN A 41 5.42 6.62 -2.04
C GLN A 41 4.73 7.96 -1.79
N ASN A 42 3.66 7.94 -0.99
CA ASN A 42 2.84 9.13 -0.69
C ASN A 42 3.10 9.71 0.71
N PHE A 43 4.03 9.13 1.48
CA PHE A 43 4.42 9.56 2.82
C PHE A 43 3.23 9.69 3.79
N ARG A 44 2.31 8.71 3.74
CA ARG A 44 1.05 8.75 4.50
C ARG A 44 0.73 7.41 5.14
N TYR A 45 -0.02 7.44 6.24
CA TYR A 45 -0.53 6.22 6.89
C TYR A 45 -1.94 5.90 6.39
N VAL A 46 -2.17 4.63 6.07
CA VAL A 46 -3.47 4.10 5.64
C VAL A 46 -3.85 2.85 6.44
N CYS A 47 -5.16 2.62 6.58
CA CYS A 47 -5.67 1.40 7.19
C CYS A 47 -5.50 0.19 6.26
N LYS A 48 -5.62 -1.03 6.81
CA LYS A 48 -5.48 -2.28 6.06
C LYS A 48 -6.37 -2.36 4.82
N LYS A 49 -7.65 -1.98 4.94
CA LYS A 49 -8.61 -1.98 3.83
C LYS A 49 -8.14 -1.10 2.66
N CYS A 50 -7.63 0.09 2.97
CA CYS A 50 -7.12 1.01 1.96
C CYS A 50 -5.82 0.50 1.35
N GLN A 51 -4.91 -0.07 2.14
CA GLN A 51 -3.69 -0.70 1.64
C GLN A 51 -4.00 -1.83 0.64
N GLU A 52 -4.92 -2.75 0.99
CA GLU A 52 -5.34 -3.84 0.11
C GLU A 52 -5.96 -3.32 -1.20
N SER A 53 -6.85 -2.32 -1.11
CA SER A 53 -7.47 -1.71 -2.28
C SER A 53 -6.45 -0.99 -3.18
N LEU A 54 -5.50 -0.27 -2.61
CA LEU A 54 -4.43 0.41 -3.36
C LEU A 54 -3.50 -0.60 -4.04
N CYS A 55 -3.13 -1.69 -3.36
CA CYS A 55 -2.35 -2.77 -3.95
C CYS A 55 -3.08 -3.47 -5.10
N ALA A 56 -4.39 -3.69 -4.98
CA ALA A 56 -5.18 -4.27 -6.05
C ALA A 56 -5.16 -3.41 -7.32
N ARG A 57 -5.37 -2.09 -7.20
CA ARG A 57 -5.32 -1.14 -8.32
C ARG A 57 -3.94 -1.11 -8.99
N MET A 58 -2.85 -1.22 -8.22
CA MET A 58 -1.49 -1.30 -8.77
C MET A 58 -1.28 -2.57 -9.60
N ASN A 59 -1.80 -3.70 -9.15
CA ASN A 59 -1.65 -4.97 -9.86
C ASN A 59 -2.52 -5.02 -11.12
N GLU A 60 -3.69 -4.38 -11.13
CA GLU A 60 -4.55 -4.24 -12.33
C GLU A 60 -3.86 -3.45 -13.44
N ASN A 61 -3.02 -2.48 -13.11
CA ASN A 61 -2.24 -1.72 -14.09
C ASN A 61 -0.98 -2.46 -14.61
N CYS A 62 -0.69 -3.66 -14.10
CA CYS A 62 0.38 -4.51 -14.61
C CYS A 62 -0.19 -5.49 -15.66
N GLU A 63 -0.53 -4.98 -16.84
CA GLU A 63 -0.75 -5.85 -18.01
C GLU A 63 0.57 -6.56 -18.35
N MET A 64 0.59 -7.89 -18.28
CA MET A 64 1.72 -8.68 -18.77
C MET A 64 1.71 -8.60 -20.30
N VAL A 65 2.64 -7.85 -20.87
CA VAL A 65 2.92 -7.92 -22.30
C VAL A 65 3.61 -9.26 -22.55
N GLU A 66 2.89 -10.23 -23.12
CA GLU A 66 3.53 -11.41 -23.69
C GLU A 66 4.32 -10.95 -24.92
N GLU A 67 5.64 -10.81 -24.78
CA GLU A 67 6.52 -10.72 -25.94
C GLU A 67 6.51 -12.09 -26.64
N GLU A 68 5.59 -12.26 -27.59
CA GLU A 68 5.82 -13.19 -28.69
C GLU A 68 7.07 -12.71 -29.41
N ASN A 69 8.22 -13.27 -29.04
CA ASN A 69 9.46 -13.18 -29.81
C ASN A 69 9.40 -14.29 -30.87
N PRO A 70 8.92 -14.06 -32.11
CA PRO A 70 9.21 -14.99 -33.18
C PRO A 70 10.72 -14.91 -33.40
N SER A 71 11.41 -15.99 -33.04
CA SER A 71 12.84 -16.21 -33.23
C SER A 71 13.33 -15.61 -34.56
N LEU A 72 14.06 -14.50 -34.48
CA LEU A 72 14.74 -13.83 -35.60
C LEU A 72 16.13 -14.43 -35.85
N PHE A 73 16.24 -15.75 -35.83
CA PHE A 73 17.43 -16.46 -36.29
C PHE A 73 17.03 -17.42 -37.42
N CYS A 74 17.09 -16.90 -38.65
CA CYS A 74 17.22 -17.68 -39.88
C CYS A 74 18.70 -17.98 -40.15
#